data_AF-A0A8D8CHG3-F1
#
_entry.id   AF-A0A8D8CHG3-F1
#
_cell.length_a   1.000
_cell.length_b   1.000
_cell.length_c   1.000
_cell.angle_alpha   90.00
_cell.angle_beta   90.00
_cell.angle_gamma   90.00
#
_symmetry.space_group_name_H-M   'P 1'
#
loop_
_entity.id
_entity.type
_entity.pdbx_description
1 polymer ?
#
loop_
_entity_poly.entity_id
_entity_poly.type
_entity_poly.pdbx_seq_one_letter_code
_entity_poly.pdbx_strand_id
1 'polypeptide(L)'
;MASILRSLATVARSGVLAGNGLARSATVPALIRCKSDAAAESRPTVRKPDAAARADLSDFGKYVAECMPKYVQKVQLTSGDELEVLIAPEGVVPVLQFLKDHHQAQFANLVDIAGMDVPSRQYRFEVIYNILSLR
;
A
#
# COMPACT_ATOMS: atom_id res chain seq x y z
N MET A 1 -48.77 11.35 27.34
CA MET A 1 -49.32 11.61 26.00
C MET A 1 -48.15 11.74 25.04
N ALA A 2 -47.85 10.65 24.34
CA ALA A 2 -48.01 10.52 22.88
C ALA A 2 -46.69 10.91 22.18
N SER A 3 -45.89 9.94 21.74
CA SER A 3 -45.96 9.30 20.40
C SER A 3 -44.91 10.00 19.48
N ILE A 4 -44.17 9.43 18.53
CA ILE A 4 -44.45 8.50 17.44
C ILE A 4 -43.07 8.00 16.91
N LEU A 5 -42.91 6.68 16.79
CA LEU A 5 -41.98 6.02 15.87
C LEU A 5 -42.39 6.32 14.42
N ARG A 6 -41.45 6.54 13.50
CA ARG A 6 -41.60 6.15 12.08
C ARG A 6 -40.28 6.18 11.32
N SER A 7 -39.79 4.98 11.03
CA SER A 7 -39.00 4.65 9.85
C SER A 7 -39.83 4.89 8.59
N LEU A 8 -39.24 5.48 7.55
CA LEU A 8 -39.80 5.50 6.21
C LEU A 8 -38.71 5.21 5.18
N ALA A 9 -39.01 4.20 4.38
CA ALA A 9 -38.17 3.56 3.40
C ALA A 9 -37.85 4.47 2.21
N THR A 10 -36.64 4.33 1.67
CA THR A 10 -36.24 4.95 0.40
C THR A 10 -36.81 4.11 -0.74
N VAL A 11 -37.77 4.69 -1.47
CA VAL A 11 -38.36 4.13 -2.69
C VAL A 11 -37.35 4.23 -3.83
N ALA A 12 -36.88 3.10 -4.33
CA ALA A 12 -36.13 3.02 -5.58
C ALA A 12 -37.10 3.11 -6.77
N ARG A 13 -36.95 4.14 -7.60
CA ARG A 13 -37.68 4.29 -8.86
C ARG A 13 -37.05 3.36 -9.91
N SER A 14 -37.73 2.26 -10.23
CA SER A 14 -37.41 1.43 -11.38
C SER A 14 -38.05 2.04 -12.64
N GLY A 15 -37.21 2.40 -13.60
CA GLY A 15 -37.64 2.83 -14.93
C GLY A 15 -38.04 1.61 -15.76
N VAL A 16 -39.29 1.61 -16.24
CA VAL A 16 -39.79 0.64 -17.23
C VAL A 16 -39.80 1.34 -18.58
N LEU A 17 -38.93 0.92 -19.50
CA LEU A 17 -39.07 1.19 -20.93
C LEU A 17 -39.52 -0.10 -21.61
N ALA A 18 -40.64 0.02 -22.32
CA ALA A 18 -41.28 -1.04 -23.07
C ALA A 18 -40.46 -1.43 -24.31
N GLY A 19 -40.34 -2.73 -24.56
CA GLY A 19 -39.76 -3.29 -25.77
C GLY A 19 -40.03 -4.79 -25.84
N ASN A 20 -40.87 -5.21 -26.79
CA ASN A 20 -41.12 -6.61 -27.12
C ASN A 20 -39.85 -7.24 -27.69
N GLY A 21 -39.31 -8.25 -27.00
CA GLY A 21 -38.22 -9.07 -27.50
C GLY A 21 -38.10 -10.36 -26.69
N LEU A 22 -38.27 -11.50 -27.34
CA LEU A 22 -37.94 -12.81 -26.80
C LEU A 22 -36.46 -12.83 -26.42
N ALA A 23 -36.15 -12.84 -25.13
CA ALA A 23 -34.84 -13.21 -24.63
C ALA A 23 -35.02 -14.10 -23.40
N ARG A 24 -34.59 -15.36 -23.53
CA ARG A 24 -34.57 -16.37 -22.48
C ARG A 24 -33.77 -15.80 -21.30
N SER A 25 -34.46 -15.43 -20.22
CA SER A 25 -33.83 -15.03 -18.97
C SER A 25 -33.17 -16.26 -18.35
N ALA A 26 -31.93 -16.53 -18.74
CA ALA A 26 -31.04 -17.35 -17.95
C ALA A 26 -30.66 -16.51 -16.73
N THR A 27 -31.34 -16.75 -15.61
CA THR A 27 -30.98 -16.24 -14.30
C THR A 27 -29.60 -16.81 -13.95
N VAL A 28 -28.54 -16.12 -14.37
CA VAL A 28 -27.20 -16.39 -13.89
C VAL A 28 -27.24 -16.06 -12.40
N PRO A 29 -26.95 -17.01 -11.49
CA PRO A 29 -26.90 -16.67 -10.08
C PRO A 29 -25.81 -15.61 -9.94
N ALA A 30 -26.19 -14.47 -9.34
CA ALA A 30 -25.28 -13.38 -9.07
C ALA A 30 -24.04 -13.94 -8.40
N LEU A 31 -22.89 -13.81 -9.07
CA LEU A 31 -21.58 -14.06 -8.50
C LEU A 31 -21.56 -13.41 -7.12
N ILE A 32 -21.38 -14.23 -6.09
CA ILE A 32 -21.14 -13.80 -4.73
C ILE A 32 -19.96 -12.84 -4.79
N ARG A 33 -20.26 -11.55 -4.78
CA ARG A 33 -19.27 -10.49 -4.57
C ARG A 33 -18.77 -10.71 -3.15
N CYS A 34 -17.68 -11.46 -2.98
CA CYS A 34 -16.92 -11.44 -1.75
C CYS A 34 -16.49 -9.99 -1.54
N LYS A 35 -17.25 -9.25 -0.74
CA LYS A 35 -16.75 -8.05 -0.10
C LYS A 35 -15.68 -8.52 0.87
N SER A 36 -14.43 -8.54 0.44
CA SER A 36 -13.32 -8.49 1.37
C SER A 36 -13.24 -7.06 1.90
N ASP A 37 -14.25 -6.66 2.69
CA ASP A 37 -14.01 -5.63 3.68
C ASP A 37 -13.05 -6.33 4.65
N ALA A 38 -11.76 -5.98 4.57
CA ALA A 38 -10.71 -6.59 5.37
C ALA A 38 -10.97 -6.24 6.85
N ALA A 39 -11.81 -7.05 7.50
CA ALA A 39 -12.01 -6.98 8.93
C ALA A 39 -10.65 -7.17 9.60
N ALA A 40 -10.35 -6.31 10.58
CA ALA A 40 -9.10 -6.38 11.33
C ALA A 40 -8.91 -7.80 11.87
N GLU A 41 -7.90 -8.49 11.33
CA GLU A 41 -7.61 -9.89 11.61
C GLU A 41 -7.28 -10.04 13.11
N SER A 42 -8.21 -10.62 13.86
CA SER A 42 -8.17 -10.65 15.33
C SER A 42 -7.60 -11.95 15.90
N ARG A 43 -7.25 -12.92 15.04
CA ARG A 43 -6.71 -14.22 15.43
C ARG A 43 -5.42 -14.05 16.26
N PRO A 44 -5.26 -14.77 17.38
CA PRO A 44 -4.12 -14.61 18.29
C PRO A 44 -2.78 -15.08 17.70
N THR A 45 -2.81 -15.94 16.68
CA THR A 45 -1.61 -16.47 16.01
C THR A 45 -1.06 -15.55 14.92
N VAL A 46 -1.82 -14.54 14.51
CA VAL A 46 -1.44 -13.64 13.41
C VAL A 46 -0.75 -12.41 13.97
N ARG A 47 0.42 -12.06 13.40
CA ARG A 47 1.08 -10.78 13.72
C ARG A 47 0.15 -9.64 13.35
N LYS A 48 -0.11 -8.75 14.30
CA LYS A 48 -0.87 -7.53 14.07
C LYS A 48 0.09 -6.45 13.56
N PRO A 49 -0.20 -5.81 12.41
CA PRO A 49 0.60 -4.69 11.94
C PRO A 49 0.43 -3.49 12.88
N ASP A 50 1.49 -2.73 13.07
CA ASP A 50 1.41 -1.47 13.82
C ASP A 50 0.91 -0.35 12.89
N ALA A 51 -0.31 0.12 13.12
CA ALA A 51 -0.92 1.14 12.28
C ALA A 51 -0.22 2.50 12.39
N ALA A 52 0.31 2.85 13.56
CA ALA A 52 0.96 4.14 13.78
C ALA A 52 2.30 4.21 13.04
N ALA A 53 3.17 3.21 13.28
CA ALA A 53 4.46 3.12 12.58
C ALA A 53 4.29 3.10 11.06
N ARG A 54 3.28 2.40 10.53
CA ARG A 54 3.02 2.37 9.09
C ARG A 54 2.63 3.73 8.52
N ALA A 55 1.88 4.54 9.26
CA ALA A 55 1.52 5.89 8.84
C ALA A 55 2.80 6.76 8.75
N ASP A 56 3.61 6.75 9.80
CA ASP A 56 4.86 7.51 9.88
C ASP A 56 5.84 7.10 8.76
N LEU A 57 6.01 5.80 8.52
CA LEU A 57 6.84 5.28 7.42
C LEU A 57 6.29 5.69 6.05
N SER A 58 4.97 5.72 5.89
CA SER A 58 4.36 6.13 4.63
C SER A 58 4.57 7.61 4.34
N ASP A 59 4.53 8.45 5.37
CA ASP A 59 4.72 9.89 5.25
C ASP A 59 6.20 10.23 5.04
N PHE A 60 7.10 9.56 5.77
CA PHE A 60 8.54 9.65 5.54
C PHE A 60 8.91 9.17 4.12
N GLY A 61 8.30 8.10 3.64
CA GLY A 61 8.48 7.61 2.28
C GLY A 61 8.10 8.64 1.22
N LYS A 62 6.95 9.31 1.37
CA LYS A 62 6.53 10.41 0.49
C LYS A 62 7.52 11.57 0.54
N TYR A 63 7.96 11.94 1.73
CA TYR A 63 8.94 12.99 1.93
C TYR A 63 10.24 12.74 1.17
N VAL A 64 10.80 11.52 1.28
CA VAL A 64 12.03 11.15 0.54
C VAL A 64 11.83 11.22 -0.98
N ALA A 65 10.65 10.81 -1.48
CA ALA A 65 10.33 10.89 -2.89
C ALA A 65 10.24 12.35 -3.39
N GLU A 66 9.73 13.27 -2.57
CA GLU A 66 9.67 14.70 -2.88
C GLU A 66 11.06 15.38 -2.85
N CYS A 67 11.94 14.97 -1.93
CA CYS A 67 13.30 15.52 -1.84
C CYS A 67 14.20 15.08 -3.00
N MET A 68 14.06 13.85 -3.50
CA MET A 68 14.95 13.28 -4.52
C MET A 68 14.19 12.61 -5.68
N PRO A 69 13.34 13.35 -6.43
CA PRO A 69 12.51 12.79 -7.48
C PRO A 69 13.32 12.27 -8.68
N LYS A 70 14.58 12.71 -8.83
CA LYS A 70 15.47 12.26 -9.90
C LYS A 70 15.91 10.81 -9.73
N TYR A 71 16.09 10.35 -8.49
CA TYR A 71 16.72 9.06 -8.19
C TYR A 71 15.73 8.04 -7.63
N VAL A 72 14.71 8.49 -6.91
CA VAL A 72 13.68 7.64 -6.32
C VAL A 72 12.66 7.25 -7.39
N GLN A 73 12.49 5.95 -7.62
CA GLN A 73 11.55 5.42 -8.61
C GLN A 73 10.22 5.01 -7.97
N LYS A 74 10.31 4.30 -6.84
CA LYS A 74 9.15 3.74 -6.15
C LYS A 74 9.42 3.67 -4.66
N VAL A 75 8.39 3.96 -3.88
CA VAL A 75 8.39 3.77 -2.44
C VAL A 75 7.31 2.74 -2.12
N GLN A 76 7.66 1.72 -1.34
CA GLN A 76 6.74 0.66 -0.96
C GLN A 76 6.89 0.30 0.51
N LEU A 77 5.78 -0.09 1.13
CA LEU A 77 5.75 -0.64 2.49
C LEU A 77 5.52 -2.15 2.41
N THR A 78 6.45 -2.91 2.94
CA THR A 78 6.33 -4.37 3.03
C THR A 78 5.45 -4.75 4.23
N SER A 79 4.91 -5.98 4.22
CA SER A 79 4.02 -6.51 5.27
C SER A 79 4.68 -6.64 6.65
N GLY A 80 5.99 -6.41 6.75
CA GLY A 80 6.78 -6.41 7.99
C GLY A 80 6.90 -5.07 8.69
N ASP A 81 6.17 -4.03 8.26
CA ASP A 81 6.33 -2.64 8.73
C ASP A 81 7.71 -2.06 8.38
N GLU A 82 8.14 -2.36 7.16
CA GLU A 82 9.44 -1.96 6.61
C GLU A 82 9.22 -1.08 5.39
N LEU A 83 9.99 0.01 5.31
CA LEU A 83 9.98 0.94 4.18
C LEU A 83 11.09 0.58 3.20
N GLU A 84 10.70 0.39 1.94
CA GLU A 84 11.64 0.13 0.85
C GLU A 84 11.56 1.26 -0.18
N VAL A 85 12.73 1.79 -0.53
CA VAL A 85 12.87 2.85 -1.53
C VAL A 85 13.69 2.30 -2.69
N LEU A 86 13.06 2.16 -3.85
CA LEU A 86 13.71 1.72 -5.08
C LEU A 86 14.36 2.93 -5.74
N ILE A 87 15.65 2.80 -6.02
CA ILE A 87 16.47 3.88 -6.58
C ILE A 87 17.10 3.48 -7.90
N ALA A 88 17.37 4.48 -8.74
CA ALA A 88 18.24 4.31 -9.90
C ALA A 88 19.70 4.07 -9.47
N PRO A 89 20.46 3.22 -10.20
CA PRO A 89 21.84 2.88 -9.84
C PRO A 89 22.78 4.11 -9.87
N GLU A 90 22.52 5.08 -10.75
CA GLU A 90 23.26 6.35 -10.82
C GLU A 90 23.11 7.21 -9.55
N GLY A 91 22.08 6.93 -8.74
CA GLY A 91 21.72 7.70 -7.56
C GLY A 91 22.20 7.11 -6.24
N VAL A 92 22.95 6.02 -6.24
CA VAL A 92 23.31 5.31 -4.98
C VAL A 92 24.06 6.22 -4.01
N VAL A 93 25.14 6.87 -4.47
CA VAL A 93 25.95 7.77 -3.64
C VAL A 93 25.16 8.98 -3.12
N PRO A 94 24.48 9.78 -3.98
CA PRO A 94 23.76 10.95 -3.48
C PRO A 94 22.58 10.58 -2.56
N VAL A 95 21.86 9.48 -2.82
CA VAL A 95 20.76 9.04 -1.96
C VAL A 95 21.28 8.60 -0.60
N LEU A 96 22.34 7.77 -0.55
CA LEU A 96 22.91 7.34 0.73
C LEU A 96 23.49 8.51 1.53
N GLN A 97 24.11 9.49 0.87
CA GLN A 97 24.59 10.70 1.53
C GLN A 97 23.43 11.51 2.14
N PHE A 98 22.35 11.70 1.38
CA PHE A 98 21.14 12.37 1.87
C PHE A 98 20.56 11.63 3.09
N LEU A 99 20.37 10.31 3.00
CA LEU A 99 19.79 9.51 4.08
C LEU A 99 20.65 9.48 5.35
N LYS A 100 21.95 9.76 5.23
CA LYS A 100 22.86 9.83 6.37
C LYS A 100 22.84 11.21 7.05
N ASP A 101 22.91 12.29 6.26
CA ASP A 101 23.19 13.64 6.77
C ASP A 101 21.93 14.48 7.02
N HIS A 102 20.79 14.11 6.45
CA HIS A 102 19.60 14.93 6.48
C HIS A 102 18.98 14.98 7.89
N HIS A 103 18.48 16.14 8.34
CA HIS A 103 17.97 16.27 9.71
C HIS A 103 16.81 15.31 10.02
N GLN A 104 15.91 15.11 9.05
CA GLN A 104 14.79 14.16 9.12
C GLN A 104 15.18 12.71 8.78
N ALA A 105 16.37 12.47 8.21
CA ALA A 105 16.84 11.14 7.82
C ALA A 105 18.27 10.99 8.30
N GLN A 106 18.44 10.35 9.46
CA GLN A 106 19.72 10.22 10.15
C GLN A 106 20.13 8.75 10.23
N PHE A 107 20.13 8.08 9.08
CA PHE A 107 20.51 6.69 8.93
C PHE A 107 22.03 6.54 9.03
N ALA A 108 22.56 6.73 10.23
CA ALA A 108 23.99 6.72 10.51
C ALA A 108 24.60 5.32 10.46
N ASN A 109 23.81 4.28 10.68
CA ASN A 109 24.29 2.91 10.73
C ASN A 109 23.88 2.14 9.45
N LEU A 110 24.88 1.65 8.72
CA LEU A 110 24.68 0.70 7.62
C LEU A 110 24.83 -0.71 8.21
N VAL A 111 23.72 -1.43 8.26
CA VAL A 111 23.62 -2.73 8.92
C VAL A 111 24.12 -3.84 8.02
N ASP A 112 23.66 -3.85 6.77
CA ASP A 112 23.98 -4.92 5.81
C ASP A 112 23.90 -4.43 4.36
N ILE A 113 24.65 -5.11 3.48
CA ILE A 113 24.61 -4.96 2.04
C ILE A 113 24.31 -6.33 1.45
N ALA A 114 23.07 -6.53 1.01
CA ALA A 114 22.63 -7.77 0.39
C ALA A 114 22.62 -7.64 -1.13
N GLY A 115 22.90 -8.76 -1.81
CA GLY A 115 22.80 -8.89 -3.26
C GLY A 115 21.81 -10.00 -3.62
N MET A 116 20.81 -9.68 -4.45
CA MET A 116 19.89 -10.66 -5.02
C MET A 116 20.22 -10.85 -6.49
N ASP A 117 20.32 -12.11 -6.92
CA ASP A 117 20.53 -12.49 -8.32
C ASP A 117 19.24 -13.10 -8.88
N VAL A 118 18.67 -12.45 -9.89
CA VAL A 118 17.47 -12.89 -10.59
C VAL A 118 17.77 -13.02 -12.09
N PRO A 119 18.15 -14.23 -12.57
CA PRO A 119 18.58 -14.44 -13.96
C PRO A 119 17.54 -14.11 -15.04
N SER A 120 16.25 -14.03 -14.67
CA SER A 120 15.16 -13.71 -15.60
C SER A 120 15.03 -12.22 -15.91
N ARG A 121 15.69 -11.34 -15.14
CA ARG A 121 15.64 -9.88 -15.33
C ARG A 121 16.78 -9.41 -16.23
N GLN A 122 16.54 -8.36 -17.01
CA GLN A 122 17.60 -7.69 -17.80
C GLN A 122 18.70 -7.15 -16.88
N TYR A 123 18.30 -6.48 -15.79
CA TYR A 123 19.19 -6.13 -14.69
C TYR A 123 19.19 -7.30 -13.69
N ARG A 124 20.14 -8.21 -13.88
CA ARG A 124 20.26 -9.47 -13.15
C ARG A 124 20.44 -9.28 -11.63
N PHE A 125 21.19 -8.26 -11.24
CA PHE A 125 21.56 -8.03 -9.85
C PHE A 125 20.76 -6.89 -9.23
N GLU A 126 20.25 -7.13 -8.04
CA GLU A 126 19.70 -6.10 -7.16
C GLU A 126 20.58 -5.99 -5.92
N VAL A 127 20.98 -4.76 -5.61
CA VAL A 127 21.76 -4.45 -4.42
C VAL A 127 20.85 -3.76 -3.42
N ILE A 128 20.79 -4.30 -2.21
CA ILE A 128 19.89 -3.88 -1.15
C ILE A 128 20.75 -3.34 -0.01
N TYR A 129 20.51 -2.09 0.39
CA TYR A 129 21.18 -1.46 1.51
C TYR A 129 20.24 -1.43 2.71
N ASN A 130 20.55 -2.22 3.73
CA ASN A 130 19.81 -2.21 4.99
C ASN A 130 20.47 -1.18 5.91
N ILE A 131 19.74 -0.10 6.19
CA ILE A 131 20.23 1.04 6.97
C ILE A 131 19.29 1.33 8.15
N LEU A 132 19.85 1.82 9.25
CA LEU A 132 19.13 2.05 10.50
C LEU A 132 19.38 3.47 11.03
N SER A 133 18.31 4.19 11.35
CA SER A 133 18.34 5.39 12.18
C SER A 133 18.28 4.97 13.65
N LEU A 134 19.17 5.53 14.48
CA LEU A 134 19.18 5.31 15.93
C LEU A 134 18.46 6.43 16.71
N ARG A 135 18.00 7.46 16.00
CA ARG A 135 17.28 8.60 16.55
C ARG A 135 15.82 8.54 16.16
#